data_AF-A0A316JF48-F1
#
_entry.id   AF-A0A316JF48-F1
#
_cell.length_a   1.000
_cell.length_b   1.000
_cell.length_c   1.000
_cell.angle_alpha   90.00
_cell.angle_beta   90.00
_cell.angle_gamma   90.00
#
_symmetry.space_group_name_H-M   'P 1'
#
loop_
_entity.id
_entity.type
_entity.pdbx_description
1 polymer ?
#
loop_
_entity_poly.entity_id
_entity_poly.type
_entity_poly.pdbx_seq_one_letter_code
_entity_poly.pdbx_strand_id
1 'polypeptide(L)'
;MAWHRIRVKDKAAFREDMQEDTTLTDLQKRMISVIVKHWSNARMAAECSNSFIAVGAGTTVKMVKKYKPSLIASGRVSVKKEHTFTESTLWDVNWFFRGSAYTRHMNGGKPISDCRKVAPKDAQGSPPYMHKGAPQDCIGGWPPDMHGGGPQVGAQFHPLRGCIGAPTGARPLGGAQGVAPLKEKKNNPRAQPGFARWKIVHAEYEGEDEDVFVAHLRSGANRKFVLRCHIESEEYCALDDAIGIDGDTEYIIGTQIAMSVNRTGPKEIRRADPLPWQTADIVSGETNPDGSAIMRVIIDGEESKMRLTSPQAAALIESCGGEKETIGARVRFRLMPDDSMEFYTA
;
A
#
# COMPACT_ATOMS: atom_id res chain seq x y z
N MET A 1 26.82 -32.59 -1.30
CA MET A 1 25.35 -32.70 -1.33
C MET A 1 24.82 -31.90 -2.51
N ALA A 2 24.22 -32.55 -3.51
CA ALA A 2 23.68 -31.86 -4.68
C ALA A 2 22.33 -31.22 -4.33
N TRP A 3 22.34 -29.95 -3.95
CA TRP A 3 21.12 -29.17 -3.71
C TRP A 3 20.25 -29.20 -4.97
N HIS A 4 19.02 -29.70 -4.85
CA HIS A 4 18.09 -29.85 -5.97
C HIS A 4 17.77 -28.48 -6.59
N ARG A 5 18.41 -28.17 -7.71
CA ARG A 5 18.09 -27.01 -8.55
C ARG A 5 16.67 -27.17 -9.07
N ILE A 6 15.79 -26.21 -8.77
CA ILE A 6 14.42 -26.19 -9.29
C ILE A 6 14.47 -26.03 -10.80
N ARG A 7 13.86 -26.98 -11.52
CA ARG A 7 13.87 -27.02 -12.98
C ARG A 7 12.73 -26.16 -13.54
N VAL A 8 12.88 -25.74 -14.80
CA VAL A 8 11.86 -24.94 -15.50
C VAL A 8 10.49 -25.64 -15.51
N LYS A 9 10.47 -26.96 -15.69
CA LYS A 9 9.26 -27.78 -15.64
C LYS A 9 8.53 -27.73 -14.29
N ASP A 10 9.27 -27.66 -13.18
CA ASP A 10 8.69 -27.62 -11.84
C ASP A 10 8.03 -26.25 -11.60
N LYS A 11 8.65 -25.18 -12.13
CA LYS A 11 8.07 -23.83 -12.10
C LYS A 11 6.80 -23.71 -12.95
N ALA A 12 6.77 -24.35 -14.12
CA ALA A 12 5.61 -24.36 -15.01
C ALA A 12 4.43 -25.11 -14.37
N ALA A 13 4.66 -26.33 -13.90
CA ALA A 13 3.64 -27.15 -13.24
C ALA A 13 3.07 -26.48 -11.98
N PHE A 14 3.91 -25.78 -11.20
CA PHE A 14 3.46 -25.00 -10.06
C PHE A 14 2.51 -23.86 -10.48
N ARG A 15 2.82 -23.15 -11.56
CA ARG A 15 2.01 -22.02 -12.04
C ARG A 15 0.67 -22.49 -12.60
N GLU A 16 0.66 -23.54 -13.40
CA GLU A 16 -0.57 -24.13 -13.95
C GLU A 16 -1.52 -24.54 -12.81
N ASP A 17 -1.02 -25.30 -11.83
CA ASP A 17 -1.80 -25.72 -10.66
C ASP A 17 -2.30 -24.53 -9.83
N MET A 18 -1.50 -23.47 -9.68
CA MET A 18 -1.91 -22.26 -8.96
C MET A 18 -3.03 -21.50 -9.69
N GLN A 19 -3.03 -21.47 -11.03
CA GLN A 19 -4.10 -20.80 -11.79
C GLN A 19 -5.44 -21.53 -11.66
N GLU A 20 -5.41 -22.86 -11.59
CA GLU A 20 -6.57 -23.72 -11.41
C GLU A 20 -7.05 -23.86 -9.95
N ASP A 21 -6.37 -23.21 -9.00
CA ASP A 21 -6.75 -23.20 -7.58
C ASP A 21 -7.88 -22.19 -7.34
N THR A 22 -9.06 -22.67 -6.99
CA THR A 22 -10.24 -21.83 -6.69
C THR A 22 -10.25 -21.29 -5.27
N THR A 23 -9.36 -21.78 -4.39
CA THR A 23 -9.24 -21.29 -3.01
C THR A 23 -8.45 -19.98 -2.90
N LEU A 24 -7.77 -19.58 -3.99
CA LEU A 24 -7.01 -18.35 -4.08
C LEU A 24 -7.74 -17.32 -4.94
N THR A 25 -7.80 -16.09 -4.44
CA THR A 25 -8.22 -14.94 -5.24
C THR A 25 -7.18 -14.58 -6.30
N ASP A 26 -7.61 -13.90 -7.37
CA ASP A 26 -6.70 -13.43 -8.43
C ASP A 26 -5.56 -12.57 -7.89
N LEU A 27 -5.85 -11.76 -6.87
CA LEU A 27 -4.84 -10.93 -6.22
C LEU A 27 -3.76 -11.79 -5.52
N GLN A 28 -4.17 -12.84 -4.80
CA GLN A 28 -3.24 -13.77 -4.15
C GLN A 28 -2.41 -14.54 -5.18
N LYS A 29 -3.03 -14.99 -6.29
CA LYS A 29 -2.31 -15.63 -7.41
C LYS A 29 -1.26 -14.69 -8.00
N ARG A 30 -1.57 -13.40 -8.17
CA ARG A 30 -0.60 -12.39 -8.62
C ARG A 30 0.54 -12.21 -7.61
N MET A 31 0.24 -12.08 -6.32
CA MET A 31 1.27 -11.95 -5.27
C MET A 31 2.22 -13.15 -5.24
N ILE A 32 1.69 -14.39 -5.27
CA ILE A 32 2.51 -15.62 -5.31
C ILE A 32 3.33 -15.67 -6.60
N SER A 33 2.76 -15.25 -7.74
CA SER A 33 3.48 -15.19 -9.02
C SER A 33 4.71 -14.30 -8.98
N VAL A 34 4.65 -13.17 -8.25
CA VAL A 34 5.81 -12.29 -8.07
C VAL A 34 6.91 -13.00 -7.29
N ILE A 35 6.59 -13.59 -6.13
CA ILE A 35 7.54 -14.34 -5.31
C ILE A 35 8.21 -15.45 -6.13
N VAL A 36 7.41 -16.23 -6.85
CA VAL A 36 7.86 -17.33 -7.72
C VAL A 36 8.79 -16.86 -8.85
N LYS A 37 8.49 -15.70 -9.45
CA LYS A 37 9.30 -15.14 -10.54
C LYS A 37 10.69 -14.72 -10.04
N HIS A 38 10.79 -14.26 -8.80
CA HIS A 38 12.02 -13.77 -8.20
C HIS A 38 12.78 -14.83 -7.37
N TRP A 39 12.41 -16.10 -7.52
CA TRP A 39 13.16 -17.21 -6.92
C TRP A 39 14.56 -17.40 -7.50
N SER A 40 15.56 -17.37 -6.62
CA SER A 40 16.95 -17.69 -6.95
C SER A 40 17.32 -19.11 -6.49
N ASN A 41 17.76 -19.94 -7.44
CA ASN A 41 18.32 -21.27 -7.13
C ASN A 41 19.65 -21.18 -6.38
N ALA A 42 20.37 -20.05 -6.45
CA ALA A 42 21.63 -19.88 -5.73
C ALA A 42 21.38 -19.61 -4.23
N ARG A 43 20.36 -18.79 -3.91
CA ARG A 43 19.99 -18.46 -2.52
C ARG A 43 18.95 -19.42 -1.92
N MET A 44 18.36 -20.29 -2.75
CA MET A 44 17.26 -21.18 -2.36
C MET A 44 16.15 -20.41 -1.62
N ALA A 45 15.84 -19.22 -2.16
CA ALA A 45 14.85 -18.27 -1.64
C ALA A 45 14.51 -17.25 -2.74
N ALA A 46 13.35 -16.62 -2.60
CA ALA A 46 13.00 -15.39 -3.30
C ALA A 46 13.16 -14.21 -2.34
N GLU A 47 14.00 -13.24 -2.70
CA GLU A 47 14.15 -12.00 -1.94
C GLU A 47 13.11 -11.01 -2.44
N CYS A 48 12.07 -10.80 -1.65
CA CYS A 48 10.92 -9.98 -2.03
C CYS A 48 10.42 -9.21 -0.82
N SER A 49 10.60 -7.89 -0.83
CA SER A 49 9.96 -6.99 0.14
C SER A 49 8.45 -6.91 -0.12
N ASN A 50 7.70 -6.37 0.85
CA ASN A 50 6.25 -6.17 0.68
C ASN A 50 5.93 -5.15 -0.41
N SER A 51 6.76 -4.11 -0.59
CA SER A 51 6.67 -3.14 -1.69
C SER A 51 6.90 -3.80 -3.03
N PHE A 52 7.93 -4.65 -3.11
CA PHE A 52 8.25 -5.41 -4.32
C PHE A 52 7.08 -6.31 -4.78
N ILE A 53 6.46 -7.03 -3.84
CA ILE A 53 5.26 -7.84 -4.13
C ILE A 53 4.08 -6.96 -4.54
N ALA A 54 3.91 -5.80 -3.90
CA ALA A 54 2.80 -4.88 -4.19
C ALA A 54 2.87 -4.37 -5.64
N VAL A 55 4.04 -3.89 -6.07
CA VAL A 55 4.26 -3.41 -7.43
C VAL A 55 4.06 -4.54 -8.44
N GLY A 56 4.70 -5.69 -8.22
CA GLY A 56 4.61 -6.82 -9.14
C GLY A 56 3.19 -7.40 -9.27
N ALA A 57 2.37 -7.29 -8.22
CA ALA A 57 1.00 -7.79 -8.21
C ALA A 57 -0.05 -6.72 -8.60
N GLY A 58 0.37 -5.47 -8.83
CA GLY A 58 -0.51 -4.34 -9.16
C GLY A 58 -1.44 -3.96 -8.01
N THR A 59 -0.91 -3.83 -6.79
CA THR A 59 -1.67 -3.58 -5.57
C THR A 59 -0.89 -2.67 -4.60
N THR A 60 -1.46 -2.38 -3.43
CA THR A 60 -0.81 -1.60 -2.37
C THR A 60 -0.11 -2.49 -1.33
N VAL A 61 0.89 -1.93 -0.65
CA VAL A 61 1.62 -2.60 0.45
C VAL A 61 0.67 -2.99 1.59
N LYS A 62 -0.33 -2.15 1.90
CA LYS A 62 -1.38 -2.46 2.88
C LYS A 62 -2.11 -3.76 2.56
N MET A 63 -2.41 -3.99 1.28
CA MET A 63 -3.04 -5.24 0.83
C MET A 63 -2.08 -6.42 0.93
N VAL A 64 -0.79 -6.26 0.58
CA VAL A 64 0.21 -7.31 0.78
C VAL A 64 0.31 -7.70 2.26
N LYS A 65 0.42 -6.72 3.18
CA LYS A 65 0.45 -6.98 4.63
C LYS A 65 -0.83 -7.69 5.10
N LYS A 66 -2.00 -7.25 4.62
CA LYS A 66 -3.29 -7.88 4.95
C LYS A 66 -3.38 -9.33 4.46
N TYR A 67 -2.91 -9.63 3.25
CA TYR A 67 -3.00 -10.96 2.66
C TYR A 67 -1.82 -11.87 2.98
N LYS A 68 -0.69 -11.37 3.51
CA LYS A 68 0.50 -12.14 3.90
C LYS A 68 0.16 -13.40 4.73
N PRO A 69 -0.67 -13.32 5.81
CA PRO A 69 -1.06 -14.52 6.56
C PRO A 69 -1.79 -15.55 5.70
N SER A 70 -2.66 -15.10 4.80
CA SER A 70 -3.42 -15.98 3.90
C SER A 70 -2.55 -16.59 2.79
N LEU A 71 -1.54 -15.86 2.30
CA LEU A 71 -0.53 -16.41 1.38
C LEU A 71 0.26 -17.54 2.03
N ILE A 72 0.68 -17.35 3.29
CA ILE A 72 1.40 -18.38 4.05
C ILE A 72 0.49 -19.58 4.34
N ALA A 73 -0.77 -19.32 4.74
CA ALA A 73 -1.76 -20.36 5.00
C ALA A 73 -2.10 -21.21 3.75
N SER A 74 -1.86 -20.70 2.54
CA SER A 74 -2.03 -21.48 1.31
C SER A 74 -1.06 -22.68 1.22
N GLY A 75 0.05 -22.67 1.97
CA GLY A 75 1.07 -23.72 1.93
C GLY A 75 1.98 -23.68 0.70
N ARG A 76 1.77 -22.72 -0.21
CA ARG A 76 2.56 -22.55 -1.44
C ARG A 76 3.84 -21.74 -1.24
N VAL A 77 3.81 -20.80 -0.30
CA VAL A 77 4.94 -19.94 0.06
C VAL A 77 5.05 -19.86 1.58
N SER A 78 6.26 -19.68 2.09
CA SER A 78 6.51 -19.45 3.51
C SER A 78 7.59 -18.39 3.69
N VAL A 79 7.61 -17.73 4.84
CA VAL A 79 8.68 -16.78 5.16
C VAL A 79 9.85 -17.55 5.77
N LYS A 80 11.00 -17.52 5.10
CA LYS A 80 12.25 -18.14 5.55
C LYS A 80 13.04 -17.23 6.49
N LYS A 81 13.04 -15.93 6.19
CA LYS A 81 13.59 -14.86 7.02
C LYS A 81 12.69 -13.65 6.92
N GLU A 82 12.22 -13.14 8.05
CA GLU A 82 11.48 -11.87 8.10
C GLU A 82 12.44 -10.72 7.74
N HIS A 83 11.90 -9.63 7.21
CA HIS A 83 12.71 -8.43 7.00
C HIS A 83 13.40 -7.99 8.29
N THR A 84 14.64 -7.54 8.15
CA THR A 84 15.37 -6.75 9.15
C THR A 84 15.65 -5.38 8.55
N PHE A 85 16.14 -4.43 9.36
CA PHE A 85 16.43 -3.06 8.92
C PHE A 85 17.31 -3.00 7.65
N THR A 86 18.20 -3.97 7.48
CA THR A 86 19.18 -4.05 6.38
C THR A 86 18.89 -5.13 5.34
N GLU A 87 17.90 -6.01 5.56
CA GLU A 87 17.69 -7.17 4.69
C GLU A 87 16.21 -7.40 4.34
N SER A 88 15.97 -7.67 3.06
CA SER A 88 14.65 -7.98 2.54
C SER A 88 14.11 -9.31 3.06
N THR A 89 12.78 -9.45 3.05
CA THR A 89 12.13 -10.72 3.41
C THR A 89 12.53 -11.81 2.43
N LEU A 90 13.04 -12.92 2.96
CA LEU A 90 13.33 -14.11 2.18
C LEU A 90 12.12 -15.05 2.24
N TRP A 91 11.58 -15.36 1.08
CA TRP A 91 10.46 -16.27 0.89
C TRP A 91 10.95 -17.62 0.39
N ASP A 92 10.42 -18.67 0.99
CA ASP A 92 10.50 -20.02 0.43
C ASP A 92 9.29 -20.29 -0.47
N VAL A 93 9.47 -21.14 -1.49
CA VAL A 93 8.42 -21.55 -2.42
C VAL A 93 8.35 -23.07 -2.42
N ASN A 94 7.18 -23.60 -2.09
CA ASN A 94 6.94 -25.04 -2.16
C ASN A 94 6.59 -25.45 -3.59
N TRP A 95 7.62 -25.67 -4.41
CA TRP A 95 7.49 -26.06 -5.83
C TRP A 95 6.73 -27.36 -6.08
N PHE A 96 6.62 -28.21 -5.05
CA PHE A 96 5.97 -29.52 -5.12
C PHE A 96 4.56 -29.52 -4.51
N PHE A 97 4.07 -28.36 -4.05
CA PHE A 97 2.69 -28.20 -3.64
C PHE A 97 1.74 -28.31 -4.84
N ARG A 98 0.63 -29.03 -4.69
CA ARG A 98 -0.48 -29.07 -5.66
C ARG A 98 -1.80 -28.86 -4.96
N GLY A 99 -2.56 -27.87 -5.40
CA GLY A 99 -3.79 -27.42 -4.75
C GLY A 99 -4.91 -27.06 -5.71
N SER A 100 -4.76 -27.34 -7.02
CA SER A 100 -5.82 -27.12 -8.00
C SER A 100 -7.13 -27.79 -7.59
N ALA A 101 -8.26 -27.29 -8.11
CA ALA A 101 -9.56 -27.88 -7.86
C ALA A 101 -9.58 -29.38 -8.23
N TYR A 102 -8.95 -29.75 -9.34
CA TYR A 102 -8.76 -31.14 -9.76
C TYR A 102 -7.98 -31.96 -8.73
N THR A 103 -6.82 -31.46 -8.27
CA THR A 103 -6.00 -32.16 -7.27
C THR A 103 -6.77 -32.39 -5.97
N ARG A 104 -7.51 -31.40 -5.50
CA ARG A 104 -8.33 -31.51 -4.29
C ARG A 104 -9.46 -32.52 -4.47
N HIS A 105 -10.12 -32.53 -5.62
CA HIS A 105 -11.16 -33.51 -5.94
C HIS A 105 -10.61 -34.94 -5.85
N MET A 106 -9.43 -35.18 -6.45
CA MET A 106 -8.79 -36.51 -6.45
C MET A 106 -8.18 -36.90 -5.09
N ASN A 107 -8.00 -35.94 -4.17
CA ASN A 107 -7.34 -36.15 -2.88
C ASN A 107 -8.25 -35.84 -1.68
N GLY A 108 -9.55 -36.13 -1.80
CA GLY A 108 -10.51 -36.04 -0.69
C GLY A 108 -10.69 -34.62 -0.14
N GLY A 109 -10.66 -33.62 -1.03
CA GLY A 109 -10.78 -32.19 -0.71
C GLY A 109 -9.48 -31.54 -0.22
N LYS A 110 -8.41 -32.31 -0.02
CA LYS A 110 -7.15 -31.81 0.56
C LYS A 110 -6.11 -31.51 -0.52
N PRO A 111 -5.29 -30.46 -0.36
CA PRO A 111 -4.17 -30.24 -1.24
C PRO A 111 -3.07 -31.29 -0.98
N ILE A 112 -2.19 -31.48 -1.96
CA ILE A 112 -0.97 -32.25 -1.82
C ILE A 112 0.16 -31.30 -1.43
N SER A 113 0.70 -31.44 -0.22
CA SER A 113 1.77 -30.58 0.29
C SER A 113 3.14 -30.88 -0.33
N ASP A 114 3.38 -32.11 -0.81
CA ASP A 114 4.58 -32.48 -1.56
C ASP A 114 4.28 -33.63 -2.52
N CYS A 115 4.15 -33.33 -3.81
CA CYS A 115 3.81 -34.30 -4.85
C CYS A 115 4.93 -35.32 -5.13
N ARG A 116 6.10 -35.20 -4.50
CA ARG A 116 7.16 -36.23 -4.56
C ARG A 116 6.91 -37.37 -3.58
N LYS A 117 6.14 -37.11 -2.52
CA LYS A 117 5.83 -38.08 -1.45
C LYS A 117 4.53 -38.83 -1.68
N VAL A 118 3.70 -38.34 -2.60
CA VAL A 118 2.42 -38.97 -2.96
C VAL A 118 2.65 -39.83 -4.18
N ALA A 119 2.58 -41.15 -4.01
CA ALA A 119 2.39 -42.04 -5.15
C ALA A 119 1.01 -41.71 -5.75
N PRO A 120 0.93 -41.24 -7.01
CA PRO A 120 -0.34 -40.83 -7.55
C PRO A 120 -1.20 -42.07 -7.75
N LYS A 121 -2.27 -42.21 -6.98
CA LYS A 121 -3.26 -43.25 -7.25
C LYS A 121 -4.07 -43.00 -8.53
N ASP A 122 -3.96 -41.82 -9.16
CA ASP A 122 -4.67 -41.51 -10.42
C ASP A 122 -3.87 -40.61 -11.39
N ALA A 123 -2.57 -40.89 -11.59
CA ALA A 123 -1.81 -40.31 -12.72
C ALA A 123 -2.14 -40.98 -14.08
N GLN A 124 -3.37 -41.49 -14.24
CA GLN A 124 -3.96 -41.94 -15.50
C GLN A 124 -5.28 -41.19 -15.75
N GLY A 125 -5.29 -39.87 -15.60
CA GLY A 125 -6.28 -39.01 -16.24
C GLY A 125 -5.69 -38.46 -17.53
N SER A 126 -6.09 -39.03 -18.66
CA SER A 126 -5.67 -38.63 -20.01
C SER A 126 -5.77 -37.10 -20.24
N PRO A 127 -4.89 -36.51 -21.07
CA PRO A 127 -4.92 -35.08 -21.37
C PRO A 127 -6.27 -34.66 -21.99
N PRO A 128 -6.70 -33.40 -21.82
CA PRO A 128 -8.03 -32.95 -22.21
C PRO A 128 -8.21 -33.07 -23.73
N TYR A 129 -9.15 -33.92 -24.12
CA TYR A 129 -9.59 -34.06 -25.50
C TYR A 129 -10.28 -32.77 -25.96
N MET A 130 -9.98 -32.38 -27.20
CA MET A 130 -10.57 -31.24 -27.90
C MET A 130 -12.10 -31.25 -27.85
N HIS A 131 -12.69 -30.08 -27.61
CA HIS A 131 -14.09 -29.80 -27.87
C HIS A 131 -14.50 -30.25 -29.29
N LYS A 132 -15.43 -31.20 -29.36
CA LYS A 132 -16.45 -31.31 -30.43
C LYS A 132 -17.66 -32.07 -29.90
N GLY A 133 -18.81 -31.40 -29.87
CA GLY A 133 -20.14 -32.02 -29.77
C GLY A 133 -20.72 -32.09 -28.36
N ALA A 134 -21.78 -31.32 -28.11
CA ALA A 134 -22.84 -31.68 -27.16
C ALA A 134 -23.54 -32.99 -27.64
N PRO A 135 -24.31 -33.77 -26.81
CA PRO A 135 -25.47 -33.23 -26.08
C PRO A 135 -25.82 -33.85 -24.70
N GLN A 136 -26.63 -33.09 -23.96
CA GLN A 136 -27.75 -33.43 -23.06
C GLN A 136 -27.62 -34.39 -21.85
N ASP A 137 -28.19 -33.86 -20.76
CA ASP A 137 -28.94 -34.49 -19.67
C ASP A 137 -28.21 -35.43 -18.71
N CYS A 138 -28.11 -35.01 -17.45
CA CYS A 138 -28.57 -35.77 -16.28
C CYS A 138 -28.67 -34.84 -15.05
N ILE A 139 -29.91 -34.66 -14.62
CA ILE A 139 -30.36 -34.03 -13.38
C ILE A 139 -30.25 -35.05 -12.23
N GLY A 140 -29.96 -34.55 -11.02
CA GLY A 140 -30.24 -35.24 -9.75
C GLY A 140 -28.97 -35.56 -8.97
N GLY A 141 -28.84 -35.31 -7.67
CA GLY A 141 -29.73 -34.79 -6.66
C GLY A 141 -28.93 -34.80 -5.35
N TRP A 142 -29.21 -33.85 -4.46
CA TRP A 142 -28.78 -33.83 -3.06
C TRP A 142 -30.06 -33.74 -2.21
N PRO A 143 -30.01 -33.99 -0.89
CA PRO A 143 -29.62 -35.19 -0.14
C PRO A 143 -30.84 -35.63 0.74
N PRO A 144 -30.74 -36.41 1.84
CA PRO A 144 -30.45 -35.78 3.15
C PRO A 144 -29.81 -36.68 4.25
N ASP A 145 -29.26 -36.01 5.29
CA ASP A 145 -29.22 -36.39 6.72
C ASP A 145 -28.37 -37.61 7.19
N MET A 146 -27.68 -37.68 8.35
CA MET A 146 -27.74 -36.93 9.61
C MET A 146 -26.49 -37.23 10.50
N HIS A 147 -25.95 -36.18 11.11
CA HIS A 147 -25.56 -36.02 12.54
C HIS A 147 -24.27 -36.56 13.23
N GLY A 148 -23.67 -35.60 13.96
CA GLY A 148 -22.88 -35.73 15.21
C GLY A 148 -21.45 -35.16 15.10
N GLY A 149 -21.00 -34.09 15.75
CA GLY A 149 -21.55 -33.16 16.73
C GLY A 149 -20.43 -32.34 17.39
N GLY A 150 -20.44 -31.00 17.22
CA GLY A 150 -19.91 -29.97 18.13
C GLY A 150 -18.40 -29.60 18.14
N PRO A 151 -18.02 -28.39 18.60
CA PRO A 151 -18.87 -27.29 19.09
C PRO A 151 -18.97 -26.07 18.16
N GLN A 152 -20.15 -25.45 18.19
CA GLN A 152 -20.43 -24.08 17.75
C GLN A 152 -20.94 -23.28 18.95
N VAL A 153 -20.55 -22.00 18.99
CA VAL A 153 -21.24 -20.85 19.59
C VAL A 153 -20.89 -19.70 18.64
N GLY A 154 -21.80 -18.93 18.00
CA GLY A 154 -23.12 -18.49 18.42
C GLY A 154 -23.01 -17.08 19.01
N ALA A 155 -22.72 -16.08 18.17
CA ALA A 155 -23.70 -15.04 17.79
C ALA A 155 -23.84 -13.90 18.81
N GLN A 156 -23.34 -12.71 18.47
CA GLN A 156 -23.97 -11.43 18.86
C GLN A 156 -23.74 -10.35 17.78
N PHE A 157 -24.87 -10.04 17.14
CA PHE A 157 -25.28 -8.83 16.40
C PHE A 157 -24.93 -8.62 14.91
N HIS A 158 -26.05 -8.39 14.21
CA HIS A 158 -26.31 -8.26 12.79
C HIS A 158 -26.24 -6.78 12.33
N PRO A 159 -26.33 -6.53 11.00
CA PRO A 159 -26.00 -5.27 10.32
C PRO A 159 -27.21 -4.35 10.13
N LEU A 160 -26.95 -3.08 9.74
CA LEU A 160 -27.77 -2.09 9.00
C LEU A 160 -27.16 -0.69 9.28
N ARG A 161 -27.14 0.35 8.46
CA ARG A 161 -27.37 0.68 7.04
C ARG A 161 -27.06 2.20 6.93
N GLY A 162 -26.69 2.71 5.75
CA GLY A 162 -26.59 4.16 5.46
C GLY A 162 -25.46 4.51 4.48
N CYS A 163 -25.56 4.12 3.20
CA CYS A 163 -26.05 4.98 2.10
C CYS A 163 -25.13 6.18 1.77
N ILE A 164 -24.24 6.03 0.77
CA ILE A 164 -24.22 6.92 -0.41
C ILE A 164 -23.86 6.03 -1.61
N GLY A 165 -24.84 5.79 -2.49
CA GLY A 165 -24.65 5.10 -3.76
C GLY A 165 -24.12 6.04 -4.84
N ALA A 166 -23.45 5.47 -5.84
CA ALA A 166 -23.32 6.09 -7.15
C ALA A 166 -23.97 5.15 -8.18
N PRO A 167 -24.81 5.68 -9.10
CA PRO A 167 -25.71 4.88 -9.91
C PRO A 167 -24.99 4.12 -11.01
N THR A 168 -25.40 2.86 -11.18
CA THR A 168 -25.23 2.07 -12.39
C THR A 168 -26.08 2.67 -13.51
N GLY A 169 -25.44 3.41 -14.42
CA GLY A 169 -26.00 3.77 -15.72
C GLY A 169 -25.48 2.81 -16.78
N ALA A 170 -26.35 1.94 -17.28
CA ALA A 170 -26.10 1.10 -18.45
C ALA A 170 -25.72 1.98 -19.67
N ARG A 171 -24.77 1.50 -20.47
CA ARG A 171 -24.49 2.03 -21.81
C ARG A 171 -25.71 1.83 -22.71
N PRO A 172 -26.16 2.86 -23.45
CA PRO A 172 -26.69 2.68 -24.78
C PRO A 172 -25.59 2.98 -25.81
N LEU A 173 -25.42 2.05 -26.75
CA LEU A 173 -24.78 2.31 -28.03
C LEU A 173 -25.67 3.27 -28.85
N GLY A 174 -25.11 4.36 -29.35
CA GLY A 174 -25.80 5.27 -30.28
C GLY A 174 -25.15 6.65 -30.30
N GLY A 175 -24.53 7.01 -31.42
CA GLY A 175 -23.78 8.26 -31.57
C GLY A 175 -24.64 9.51 -31.70
N ALA A 176 -24.09 10.63 -31.27
CA ALA A 176 -24.33 11.96 -31.84
C ALA A 176 -23.20 12.91 -31.37
N GLN A 177 -22.61 13.62 -32.32
CA GLN A 177 -21.66 14.72 -32.07
C GLN A 177 -22.32 15.78 -31.21
N GLY A 178 -21.63 16.26 -30.17
CA GLY A 178 -22.12 17.32 -29.29
C GLY A 178 -20.99 17.92 -28.47
N VAL A 179 -20.61 19.14 -28.88
CA VAL A 179 -19.70 20.12 -28.26
C VAL A 179 -19.41 19.90 -26.77
N ALA A 180 -18.12 19.71 -26.43
CA ALA A 180 -17.65 19.61 -25.05
C ALA A 180 -17.79 20.97 -24.32
N PRO A 181 -18.33 21.01 -23.09
CA PRO A 181 -18.26 22.21 -22.27
C PRO A 181 -16.84 22.38 -21.73
N LEU A 182 -16.34 23.61 -21.81
CA LEU A 182 -15.08 24.07 -21.23
C LEU A 182 -15.00 23.64 -19.76
N LYS A 183 -14.10 22.71 -19.44
CA LYS A 183 -13.68 22.46 -18.06
C LYS A 183 -13.03 23.75 -17.53
N GLU A 184 -13.67 24.37 -16.55
CA GLU A 184 -13.05 25.35 -15.68
C GLU A 184 -11.71 24.79 -15.17
N LYS A 185 -10.62 25.48 -15.52
CA LYS A 185 -9.31 25.22 -14.94
C LYS A 185 -9.40 25.57 -13.45
N LYS A 186 -9.55 24.56 -12.59
CA LYS A 186 -9.16 24.70 -11.18
C LYS A 186 -7.72 25.22 -11.17
N ASN A 187 -7.54 26.46 -10.71
CA ASN A 187 -6.24 27.06 -10.52
C ASN A 187 -5.43 26.11 -9.62
N ASN A 188 -4.40 25.49 -10.18
CA ASN A 188 -3.37 24.84 -9.39
C ASN A 188 -2.88 25.89 -8.37
N PRO A 189 -2.79 25.58 -7.06
CA PRO A 189 -2.22 26.52 -6.11
C PRO A 189 -0.83 26.89 -6.63
N ARG A 190 -0.69 28.17 -7.02
CA ARG A 190 0.59 28.72 -7.49
C ARG A 190 1.58 28.55 -6.35
N ALA A 191 2.80 28.13 -6.70
CA ALA A 191 3.91 28.09 -5.75
C ALA A 191 3.99 29.45 -5.02
N GLN A 192 4.31 29.42 -3.71
CA GLN A 192 4.48 30.65 -2.94
C GLN A 192 5.50 31.58 -3.63
N PRO A 193 5.34 32.91 -3.55
CA PRO A 193 6.31 33.86 -4.11
C PRO A 193 7.74 33.53 -3.64
N GLY A 194 8.69 33.45 -4.58
CA GLY A 194 10.07 33.07 -4.26
C GLY A 194 10.36 31.56 -4.29
N PHE A 195 9.37 30.71 -4.56
CA PHE A 195 9.54 29.25 -4.67
C PHE A 195 9.09 28.71 -6.02
N ALA A 196 9.74 27.63 -6.45
CA ALA A 196 9.35 26.84 -7.62
C ALA A 196 9.00 25.42 -7.18
N ARG A 197 7.99 24.82 -7.83
CA ARG A 197 7.59 23.43 -7.61
C ARG A 197 8.46 22.48 -8.42
N TRP A 198 8.95 21.45 -7.75
CA TRP A 198 9.78 20.40 -8.31
C TRP A 198 9.21 19.04 -7.94
N LYS A 199 9.16 18.15 -8.93
CA LYS A 199 8.79 16.75 -8.72
C LYS A 199 10.05 15.91 -8.62
N ILE A 200 10.18 15.12 -7.57
CA ILE A 200 11.23 14.10 -7.46
C ILE A 200 10.91 13.00 -8.46
N VAL A 201 11.81 12.72 -9.40
CA VAL A 201 11.64 11.67 -10.42
C VAL A 201 12.51 10.44 -10.16
N HIS A 202 13.52 10.61 -9.32
CA HIS A 202 14.42 9.56 -8.87
C HIS A 202 15.10 10.07 -7.60
N ALA A 203 15.34 9.16 -6.66
CA ALA A 203 16.11 9.44 -5.46
C ALA A 203 16.87 8.16 -5.06
N GLU A 204 18.05 8.33 -4.48
CA GLU A 204 18.91 7.25 -3.99
C GLU A 204 19.87 7.78 -2.90
N TYR A 205 20.43 6.88 -2.10
CA TYR A 205 21.58 7.19 -1.25
C TYR A 205 22.86 6.75 -1.98
N GLU A 206 23.84 7.64 -2.03
CA GLU A 206 25.17 7.42 -2.57
C GLU A 206 26.20 7.53 -1.42
N GLY A 207 27.40 6.95 -1.61
CA GLY A 207 28.48 6.97 -0.61
C GLY A 207 28.84 5.56 -0.13
N GLU A 208 30.05 5.38 0.43
CA GLU A 208 30.46 4.08 1.01
C GLU A 208 29.60 3.69 2.22
N ASP A 209 29.08 4.69 2.94
CA ASP A 209 28.22 4.54 4.11
C ASP A 209 26.78 5.03 3.85
N GLU A 210 26.40 5.24 2.58
CA GLU A 210 25.09 5.81 2.19
C GLU A 210 24.82 7.20 2.82
N ASP A 211 25.87 7.98 3.08
CA ASP A 211 25.85 9.27 3.80
C ASP A 211 25.33 10.45 2.96
N VAL A 212 25.21 10.27 1.64
CA VAL A 212 24.76 11.33 0.71
C VAL A 212 23.42 10.95 0.09
N PHE A 213 22.42 11.78 0.32
CA PHE A 213 21.14 11.70 -0.37
C PHE A 213 21.19 12.44 -1.71
N VAL A 214 20.76 11.77 -2.78
CA VAL A 214 20.70 12.33 -4.13
C VAL A 214 19.27 12.25 -4.66
N ALA A 215 18.73 13.39 -5.11
CA ALA A 215 17.43 13.47 -5.76
C ALA A 215 17.48 14.19 -7.11
N HIS A 216 16.91 13.55 -8.13
CA HIS A 216 16.67 14.15 -9.43
C HIS A 216 15.30 14.83 -9.44
N LEU A 217 15.31 16.13 -9.66
CA LEU A 217 14.13 16.99 -9.66
C LEU A 217 13.76 17.44 -11.08
N ARG A 218 12.45 17.47 -11.35
CA ARG A 218 11.88 18.01 -12.59
C ARG A 218 10.87 19.11 -12.29
N SER A 219 11.03 20.26 -12.92
CA SER A 219 10.03 21.33 -12.84
C SER A 219 8.91 21.13 -13.86
N GLY A 220 7.77 21.79 -13.66
CA GLY A 220 6.67 21.82 -14.65
C GLY A 220 7.08 22.45 -16.00
N ALA A 221 8.17 23.22 -16.04
CA ALA A 221 8.77 23.76 -17.26
C ALA A 221 9.86 22.82 -17.85
N ASN A 222 9.84 21.53 -17.49
CA ASN A 222 10.81 20.51 -17.90
C ASN A 222 12.29 20.79 -17.53
N ARG A 223 12.55 21.73 -16.61
CA ARG A 223 13.91 21.96 -16.10
C ARG A 223 14.35 20.78 -15.24
N LYS A 224 15.64 20.49 -15.26
CA LYS A 224 16.29 19.46 -14.45
C LYS A 224 17.09 20.12 -13.34
N PHE A 225 17.07 19.52 -12.16
CA PHE A 225 17.94 19.89 -11.06
C PHE A 225 18.35 18.61 -10.32
N VAL A 226 19.58 18.55 -9.84
CA VAL A 226 20.08 17.43 -9.03
C VAL A 226 20.37 18.01 -7.65
N LEU A 227 19.61 17.56 -6.66
CA LEU A 227 19.85 17.87 -5.26
C LEU A 227 20.80 16.80 -4.71
N ARG A 228 21.86 17.25 -4.06
CA ARG A 228 22.79 16.40 -3.30
C ARG A 228 22.95 17.02 -1.93
N CYS A 229 22.60 16.29 -0.88
CA CYS A 229 22.78 16.72 0.48
C CYS A 229 23.29 15.57 1.33
N HIS A 230 24.13 15.87 2.31
CA HIS A 230 24.57 14.89 3.30
C HIS A 230 23.42 14.62 4.27
N ILE A 231 23.24 13.39 4.76
CA ILE A 231 22.12 13.03 5.65
C ILE A 231 22.13 13.87 6.94
N GLU A 232 23.31 14.23 7.44
CA GLU A 232 23.45 15.08 8.63
C GLU A 232 23.35 16.59 8.34
N SER A 233 23.07 16.99 7.08
CA SER A 233 22.97 18.40 6.71
C SER A 233 21.60 18.99 7.06
N GLU A 234 21.57 20.30 7.32
CA GLU A 234 20.32 21.05 7.52
C GLU A 234 19.42 20.98 6.28
N GLU A 235 19.98 20.88 5.06
CA GLU A 235 19.20 20.70 3.84
C GLU A 235 18.49 19.34 3.78
N TYR A 236 19.10 18.28 4.30
CA TYR A 236 18.46 16.98 4.41
C TYR A 236 17.35 17.00 5.46
N CYS A 237 17.58 17.60 6.63
CA CYS A 237 16.53 17.78 7.64
C CYS A 237 15.32 18.56 7.08
N ALA A 238 15.56 19.67 6.37
CA ALA A 238 14.48 20.45 5.76
C ALA A 238 13.73 19.66 4.67
N LEU A 239 14.43 18.81 3.93
CA LEU A 239 13.82 17.92 2.95
C LEU A 239 12.98 16.83 3.63
N ASP A 240 13.53 16.19 4.67
CA ASP A 240 12.85 15.18 5.47
C ASP A 240 11.59 15.76 6.12
N ASP A 241 11.70 16.93 6.76
CA ASP A 241 10.55 17.65 7.28
C ASP A 241 9.51 17.85 6.19
N ALA A 242 9.90 18.32 5.00
CA ALA A 242 8.98 18.64 3.91
C ALA A 242 8.24 17.44 3.31
N ILE A 243 8.80 16.23 3.30
CA ILE A 243 8.18 15.08 2.61
C ILE A 243 8.09 13.78 3.42
N GLY A 244 8.67 13.73 4.62
CA GLY A 244 8.75 12.56 5.48
C GLY A 244 9.61 11.45 4.86
N ILE A 245 10.92 11.65 4.80
CA ILE A 245 11.88 10.65 4.33
C ILE A 245 12.06 9.57 5.41
N ASP A 246 11.27 8.50 5.29
CA ASP A 246 11.33 7.32 6.17
C ASP A 246 12.48 6.35 5.80
N GLY A 247 13.62 6.89 5.37
CA GLY A 247 14.82 6.13 4.95
C GLY A 247 14.70 5.31 3.67
N ASP A 248 13.53 5.26 3.02
CA ASP A 248 13.33 4.61 1.71
C ASP A 248 13.03 5.66 0.64
N THR A 249 14.01 5.81 -0.26
CA THR A 249 14.00 6.79 -1.34
C THR A 249 12.93 6.52 -2.40
N GLU A 250 12.35 5.32 -2.47
CA GLU A 250 11.26 5.02 -3.41
C GLU A 250 9.95 5.72 -3.02
N TYR A 251 9.68 5.96 -1.73
CA TYR A 251 8.44 6.61 -1.27
C TYR A 251 8.35 8.08 -1.66
N ILE A 252 9.49 8.72 -1.86
CA ILE A 252 9.56 10.12 -2.25
C ILE A 252 9.62 10.29 -3.78
N ILE A 253 9.74 9.21 -4.55
CA ILE A 253 9.65 9.32 -6.01
C ILE A 253 8.22 9.67 -6.38
N GLY A 254 8.08 10.82 -7.04
CA GLY A 254 6.82 11.36 -7.52
C GLY A 254 6.20 12.40 -6.60
N THR A 255 6.70 12.56 -5.37
CA THR A 255 6.29 13.68 -4.50
C THR A 255 6.82 15.00 -5.05
N GLN A 256 6.16 16.07 -4.61
CA GLN A 256 6.50 17.43 -5.00
C GLN A 256 7.03 18.21 -3.81
N ILE A 257 8.08 18.99 -4.06
CA ILE A 257 8.64 19.94 -3.11
C ILE A 257 8.58 21.35 -3.70
N ALA A 258 8.52 22.35 -2.82
CA ALA A 258 8.78 23.74 -3.15
C ALA A 258 10.25 24.04 -2.82
N MET A 259 10.99 24.59 -3.77
CA MET A 259 12.39 24.97 -3.57
C MET A 259 12.59 26.44 -3.96
N SER A 260 13.38 27.17 -3.16
CA SER A 260 13.60 28.60 -3.37
C SER A 260 14.28 28.91 -4.73
N VAL A 261 13.87 30.02 -5.35
CA VAL A 261 14.36 30.47 -6.69
C VAL A 261 15.56 31.42 -6.61
N ASN A 262 16.14 31.64 -5.43
CA ASN A 262 17.35 32.44 -5.24
C ASN A 262 18.48 31.98 -6.19
N ARG A 263 19.26 32.91 -6.73
CA ARG A 263 20.37 32.56 -7.64
C ARG A 263 21.64 32.17 -6.90
N THR A 264 21.78 32.62 -5.65
CA THR A 264 22.97 32.46 -4.81
C THR A 264 22.55 32.09 -3.40
N GLY A 265 23.40 31.34 -2.70
CA GLY A 265 23.17 30.87 -1.34
C GLY A 265 22.46 29.50 -1.27
N PRO A 266 22.25 28.98 -0.05
CA PRO A 266 21.61 27.70 0.18
C PRO A 266 20.17 27.68 -0.35
N LYS A 267 19.71 26.48 -0.72
CA LYS A 267 18.35 26.25 -1.20
C LYS A 267 17.45 25.98 -0.01
N GLU A 268 16.36 26.73 0.08
CA GLU A 268 15.33 26.46 1.06
C GLU A 268 14.31 25.51 0.45
N ILE A 269 13.99 24.46 1.20
CA ILE A 269 13.10 23.36 0.77
C ILE A 269 11.88 23.36 1.69
N ARG A 270 10.70 23.22 1.08
CA ARG A 270 9.40 23.27 1.75
C ARG A 270 8.42 22.30 1.10
N ARG A 271 7.30 22.06 1.77
CA ARG A 271 6.16 21.32 1.19
C ARG A 271 5.64 22.01 -0.07
N ALA A 272 5.24 21.25 -1.09
CA ALA A 272 4.67 21.83 -2.31
C ALA A 272 3.19 22.22 -2.16
N ASP A 273 2.45 21.50 -1.32
CA ASP A 273 1.02 21.66 -1.09
C ASP A 273 0.73 21.54 0.41
N PRO A 274 -0.37 22.15 0.90
CA PRO A 274 -0.89 21.87 2.22
C PRO A 274 -1.19 20.37 2.38
N LEU A 275 -0.98 19.84 3.57
CA LEU A 275 -1.40 18.48 3.91
C LEU A 275 -2.94 18.37 3.90
N PRO A 276 -3.47 17.14 3.76
CA PRO A 276 -4.91 16.92 3.89
C PRO A 276 -5.43 17.39 5.25
N TRP A 277 -6.66 17.88 5.26
CA TRP A 277 -7.36 18.19 6.51
C TRP A 277 -7.48 16.96 7.40
N GLN A 278 -7.02 17.10 8.63
CA GLN A 278 -7.20 16.15 9.71
C GLN A 278 -8.24 16.70 10.69
N THR A 279 -8.81 15.83 11.51
CA THR A 279 -9.74 16.22 12.58
C THR A 279 -9.13 15.83 13.91
N ALA A 280 -9.13 16.77 14.84
CA ALA A 280 -8.67 16.59 16.21
C ALA A 280 -9.77 16.99 17.18
N ASP A 281 -10.00 16.17 18.21
CA ASP A 281 -10.78 16.57 19.38
C ASP A 281 -9.80 17.06 20.45
N ILE A 282 -9.95 18.30 20.92
CA ILE A 282 -9.03 18.90 21.89
C ILE A 282 -9.44 18.45 23.29
N VAL A 283 -8.55 17.72 23.97
CA VAL A 283 -8.83 17.15 25.30
C VAL A 283 -8.39 18.10 26.42
N SER A 284 -7.20 18.67 26.30
CA SER A 284 -6.62 19.59 27.27
C SER A 284 -5.50 20.40 26.62
N GLY A 285 -5.16 21.56 27.18
CA GLY A 285 -4.06 22.39 26.69
C GLY A 285 -3.36 23.12 27.82
N GLU A 286 -2.05 23.28 27.69
CA GLU A 286 -1.23 24.10 28.57
C GLU A 286 -0.53 25.18 27.74
N THR A 287 -0.78 26.45 28.08
CA THR A 287 -0.14 27.59 27.44
C THR A 287 1.11 27.98 28.24
N ASN A 288 2.23 28.14 27.55
CA ASN A 288 3.49 28.56 28.10
C ASN A 288 3.55 30.10 28.21
N PRO A 289 4.45 30.65 29.05
CA PRO A 289 4.61 32.10 29.20
C PRO A 289 5.00 32.85 27.91
N ASP A 290 5.62 32.15 26.96
CA ASP A 290 5.99 32.69 25.64
C ASP A 290 4.81 32.70 24.63
N GLY A 291 3.63 32.25 25.06
CA GLY A 291 2.43 32.14 24.26
C GLY A 291 2.34 30.85 23.42
N SER A 292 3.38 30.00 23.42
CA SER A 292 3.29 28.67 22.82
C SER A 292 2.34 27.77 23.62
N ALA A 293 1.84 26.69 23.03
CA ALA A 293 0.93 25.79 23.72
C ALA A 293 1.24 24.32 23.45
N ILE A 294 0.98 23.47 24.43
CA ILE A 294 1.02 22.02 24.29
C ILE A 294 -0.39 21.49 24.51
N MET A 295 -0.98 20.95 23.46
CA MET A 295 -2.33 20.41 23.45
C MET A 295 -2.28 18.89 23.49
N ARG A 296 -3.16 18.27 24.28
CA ARG A 296 -3.55 16.87 24.10
C ARG A 296 -4.77 16.83 23.19
N VAL A 297 -4.66 16.05 22.14
CA VAL A 297 -5.67 15.94 21.09
C VAL A 297 -5.96 14.47 20.81
N ILE A 298 -7.19 14.15 20.41
CA ILE A 298 -7.53 12.83 19.87
C ILE A 298 -7.62 12.97 18.35
N ILE A 299 -6.77 12.24 17.63
CA ILE A 299 -6.77 12.18 16.17
C ILE A 299 -7.03 10.73 15.79
N ASP A 300 -8.05 10.49 14.96
CA ASP A 300 -8.47 9.14 14.54
C ASP A 300 -8.70 8.14 15.70
N GLY A 301 -9.09 8.64 16.88
CA GLY A 301 -9.37 7.84 18.07
C GLY A 301 -8.15 7.56 18.95
N GLU A 302 -6.97 8.05 18.59
CA GLU A 302 -5.74 7.93 19.39
C GLU A 302 -5.35 9.27 20.03
N GLU A 303 -4.98 9.23 21.32
CA GLU A 303 -4.50 10.42 22.03
C GLU A 303 -3.07 10.75 21.60
N SER A 304 -2.85 12.00 21.20
CA SER A 304 -1.58 12.54 20.72
C SER A 304 -1.29 13.90 21.34
N LYS A 305 -0.02 14.29 21.33
CA LYS A 305 0.42 15.63 21.77
C LYS A 305 0.70 16.51 20.56
N MET A 306 0.06 17.68 20.52
CA MET A 306 0.27 18.70 19.50
C MET A 306 0.96 19.90 20.14
N ARG A 307 2.13 20.27 19.61
CA ARG A 307 2.89 21.44 20.06
C ARG A 307 2.63 22.59 19.08
N LEU A 308 2.25 23.74 19.62
CA LEU A 308 1.88 24.91 18.85
C LEU A 308 2.81 26.06 19.21
N THR A 309 3.32 26.74 18.19
CA THR A 309 3.97 28.05 18.36
C THR A 309 2.96 29.09 18.81
N SER A 310 3.43 30.22 19.35
CA SER A 310 2.56 31.32 19.78
C SER A 310 1.57 31.79 18.69
N PRO A 311 1.98 32.00 17.42
CA PRO A 311 1.04 32.33 16.35
C PRO A 311 0.01 31.22 16.06
N GLN A 312 0.42 29.95 16.11
CA GLN A 312 -0.48 28.82 15.86
C GLN A 312 -1.49 28.63 16.99
N ALA A 313 -1.06 28.82 18.25
CA ALA A 313 -1.93 28.77 19.41
C ALA A 313 -2.99 29.89 19.35
N ALA A 314 -2.59 31.10 18.99
CA ALA A 314 -3.52 32.21 18.76
C ALA A 314 -4.53 31.92 17.63
N ALA A 315 -4.05 31.39 16.49
CA ALA A 315 -4.91 31.02 15.36
C ALA A 315 -5.92 29.91 15.72
N LEU A 316 -5.49 28.94 16.55
CA LEU A 316 -6.38 27.90 17.06
C LEU A 316 -7.48 28.50 17.95
N ILE A 317 -7.09 29.33 18.92
CA ILE A 317 -8.02 30.02 19.83
C ILE A 317 -9.05 30.84 19.05
N GLU A 318 -8.59 31.62 18.06
CA GLU A 318 -9.44 32.40 17.18
C GLU A 318 -10.43 31.51 16.42
N SER A 319 -9.96 30.40 15.85
CA SER A 319 -10.81 29.45 15.12
C SER A 319 -11.87 28.81 16.02
N CYS A 320 -11.57 28.61 17.30
CA CYS A 320 -12.48 28.05 18.29
C CYS A 320 -13.47 29.07 18.87
N GLY A 321 -13.32 30.35 18.55
CA GLY A 321 -14.16 31.42 19.11
C GLY A 321 -13.73 31.89 20.51
N GLY A 322 -12.54 31.48 20.97
CA GLY A 322 -12.00 31.86 22.27
C GLY A 322 -11.28 30.73 23.00
N GLU A 323 -10.54 31.10 24.05
CA GLU A 323 -9.68 30.17 24.81
C GLU A 323 -10.53 29.16 25.60
N LYS A 324 -11.68 29.60 26.13
CA LYS A 324 -12.59 28.74 26.92
C LYS A 324 -13.29 27.70 26.04
N GLU A 325 -13.54 28.06 24.80
CA GLU A 325 -14.21 27.27 23.78
C GLU A 325 -13.25 26.27 23.12
N THR A 326 -11.94 26.45 23.28
CA THR A 326 -10.92 25.61 22.64
C THR A 326 -10.85 24.20 23.24
N ILE A 327 -10.98 24.07 24.57
CA ILE A 327 -10.95 22.75 25.22
C ILE A 327 -12.30 22.05 25.05
N GLY A 328 -12.27 20.82 24.53
CA GLY A 328 -13.45 20.04 24.15
C GLY A 328 -13.95 20.34 22.74
N ALA A 329 -13.36 21.29 22.02
CA ALA A 329 -13.70 21.56 20.63
C ALA A 329 -13.22 20.45 19.70
N ARG A 330 -14.02 20.22 18.67
CA ARG A 330 -13.64 19.43 17.50
C ARG A 330 -13.16 20.36 16.41
N VAL A 331 -11.89 20.24 16.05
CA VAL A 331 -11.23 21.17 15.15
C VAL A 331 -10.63 20.40 13.98
N ARG A 332 -10.82 20.93 12.77
CA ARG A 332 -10.10 20.46 11.60
C ARG A 332 -8.85 21.30 11.44
N PHE A 333 -7.73 20.65 11.15
CA PHE A 333 -6.48 21.35 10.93
C PHE A 333 -5.72 20.76 9.74
N ARG A 334 -4.81 21.54 9.17
CA ARG A 334 -3.82 21.06 8.19
C ARG A 334 -2.52 21.84 8.31
N LEU A 335 -1.41 21.19 7.96
CA LEU A 335 -0.13 21.85 7.78
C LEU A 335 -0.05 22.51 6.41
N MET A 336 0.41 23.74 6.38
CA MET A 336 0.62 24.54 5.18
C MET A 336 2.04 24.33 4.63
N PRO A 337 2.33 24.79 3.40
CA PRO A 337 3.65 24.67 2.80
C PRO A 337 4.82 25.23 3.63
N ASP A 338 4.55 26.22 4.47
CA ASP A 338 5.51 26.90 5.35
C ASP A 338 5.46 26.39 6.80
N ASP A 339 4.89 25.20 7.01
CA ASP A 339 4.67 24.56 8.31
C ASP A 339 3.80 25.36 9.30
N SER A 340 3.16 26.44 8.84
CA SER A 340 2.06 27.06 9.56
C SER A 340 0.86 26.11 9.62
N MET A 341 0.01 26.29 10.63
CA MET A 341 -1.21 25.50 10.79
C MET A 341 -2.42 26.35 10.43
N GLU A 342 -3.28 25.80 9.61
CA GLU A 342 -4.60 26.35 9.34
C GLU A 342 -5.63 25.54 10.13
N PHE A 343 -6.50 26.24 10.86
CA PHE A 343 -7.54 25.65 11.70
C PHE A 343 -8.93 26.04 11.20
N TYR A 344 -9.88 25.13 11.36
CA TYR A 344 -11.28 25.32 11.03
C TYR A 344 -12.14 24.54 12.01
N THR A 345 -13.01 25.20 12.75
CA THR A 345 -13.97 24.54 13.64
C THR A 345 -15.08 23.88 12.83
N ALA A 346 -15.39 22.63 13.19
CA ALA A 346 -16.38 21.81 12.50
C ALA A 346 -17.80 22.03 13.03
#